data_AF-A0A640T0R7-F1
#
_entry.id   AF-A0A640T0R7-F1
#
_cell.length_a   1.000
_cell.length_b   1.000
_cell.length_c   1.000
_cell.angle_alpha   90.00
_cell.angle_beta   90.00
_cell.angle_gamma   90.00
#
_symmetry.space_group_name_H-M   'P 1'
#
loop_
_entity.id
_entity.type
_entity.pdbx_description
1 polymer ?
#
loop_
_entity_poly.entity_id
_entity_poly.type
_entity_poly.pdbx_seq_one_letter_code
_entity_poly.pdbx_strand_id
1 'polypeptide(L)'
;MTTRPEPRPSHTHPAARAPELDGSGARVCPKAQERAEYVSFPETVIPHYASDRQVAGFFSGALNVEFIDDIHTMKPGAVGKTPYARRLKEALEHLLSERPAGSTDWALMTGVSFWEDDRLYSYLKDLYDYFYGDREEPPVAPDAEAPPPEKCWR
;
A
#
# COMPACT_ATOMS: atom_id res chain seq x y z
N MET A 1 19.88 -64.08 -14.68
CA MET A 1 19.98 -62.61 -14.56
C MET A 1 18.59 -62.05 -14.83
N THR A 2 17.81 -61.83 -13.78
CA THR A 2 16.39 -61.46 -13.85
C THR A 2 16.26 -60.00 -13.45
N THR A 3 15.77 -59.19 -14.38
CA THR A 3 15.38 -57.79 -14.21
C THR A 3 14.18 -57.69 -13.27
N ARG A 4 14.31 -56.87 -12.22
CA ARG A 4 13.20 -56.44 -11.34
C ARG A 4 12.87 -54.98 -11.69
N PRO A 5 11.62 -54.64 -12.05
CA PRO A 5 11.23 -53.26 -12.30
C PRO A 5 11.05 -52.50 -10.96
N GLU A 6 11.58 -51.28 -10.90
CA GLU A 6 11.31 -50.32 -9.82
C GLU A 6 9.86 -49.78 -9.90
N PRO A 7 9.20 -49.54 -8.76
CA PRO A 7 7.87 -48.93 -8.72
C PRO A 7 7.94 -47.40 -8.94
N ARG A 8 7.01 -46.88 -9.75
CA ARG A 8 6.80 -45.44 -9.97
C ARG A 8 6.36 -44.75 -8.66
N PRO A 9 6.72 -43.47 -8.44
CA PRO A 9 6.18 -42.71 -7.32
C PRO A 9 4.69 -42.41 -7.51
N SER A 10 3.90 -42.78 -6.51
CA SER A 10 2.49 -42.40 -6.37
C SER A 10 2.39 -40.89 -6.15
N HIS A 11 1.67 -40.20 -7.03
CA HIS A 11 1.17 -38.85 -6.78
C HIS A 11 0.12 -38.92 -5.65
N THR A 12 0.54 -38.64 -4.43
CA THR A 12 -0.38 -38.35 -3.32
C THR A 12 -0.58 -36.84 -3.27
N HIS A 13 -1.75 -36.38 -3.70
CA HIS A 13 -2.28 -35.06 -3.37
C HIS A 13 -2.42 -34.95 -1.84
N PRO A 14 -1.82 -33.96 -1.15
CA PRO A 14 -2.28 -33.64 0.19
C PRO A 14 -3.61 -32.88 0.08
N ALA A 15 -4.62 -33.44 0.75
CA ALA A 15 -5.94 -32.87 0.93
C ALA A 15 -5.85 -31.41 1.43
N ALA A 16 -6.72 -30.56 0.89
CA ALA A 16 -6.93 -29.20 1.37
C ALA A 16 -7.19 -29.23 2.88
N ARG A 17 -6.24 -28.69 3.64
CA ARG A 17 -6.35 -28.52 5.08
C ARG A 17 -7.44 -27.48 5.33
N ALA A 18 -8.47 -27.85 6.11
CA ALA A 18 -9.48 -26.91 6.56
C ALA A 18 -8.81 -25.76 7.33
N PRO A 19 -9.30 -24.51 7.22
CA PRO A 19 -8.73 -23.40 7.98
C PRO A 19 -8.96 -23.64 9.48
N GLU A 20 -7.87 -23.60 10.25
CA GLU A 20 -7.91 -23.54 11.71
C GLU A 20 -8.56 -22.22 12.13
N LEU A 21 -9.58 -22.31 12.98
CA LEU A 21 -10.25 -21.18 13.61
C LEU A 21 -9.41 -20.75 14.81
N ASP A 22 -8.96 -19.49 14.85
CA ASP A 22 -8.40 -18.91 16.06
C ASP A 22 -9.53 -18.60 17.07
N GLY A 23 -9.26 -18.86 18.35
CA GLY A 23 -10.22 -18.90 19.45
C GLY A 23 -10.83 -17.57 19.90
N SER A 24 -10.81 -16.53 19.05
CA SER A 24 -11.25 -15.17 19.41
C SER A 24 -12.53 -14.69 18.72
N GLY A 25 -13.13 -15.49 17.82
CA GLY A 25 -14.48 -15.23 17.30
C GLY A 25 -14.66 -13.95 16.47
N ALA A 26 -13.59 -13.25 16.10
CA ALA A 26 -13.63 -12.12 15.17
C ALA A 26 -13.53 -12.62 13.73
N ARG A 27 -14.45 -12.19 12.86
CA ARG A 27 -14.32 -12.40 11.42
C ARG A 27 -13.19 -11.53 10.90
N VAL A 28 -12.06 -12.15 10.57
CA VAL A 28 -11.10 -11.56 9.63
C VAL A 28 -11.83 -11.40 8.30
N CYS A 29 -11.97 -10.17 7.80
CA CYS A 29 -12.48 -9.91 6.46
C CYS A 29 -11.63 -10.69 5.44
N PRO A 30 -12.17 -11.69 4.73
CA PRO A 30 -11.44 -12.32 3.66
C PRO A 30 -11.64 -11.52 2.37
N LYS A 31 -10.56 -11.42 1.58
CA LYS A 31 -10.38 -10.86 0.21
C LYS A 31 -9.77 -9.45 0.20
N ALA A 32 -8.66 -9.18 -0.48
CA ALA A 32 -8.15 -9.79 -1.72
C ALA A 32 -6.72 -10.33 -1.57
N GLN A 33 -6.57 -11.65 -1.56
CA GLN A 33 -5.29 -12.31 -1.75
C GLN A 33 -5.42 -13.16 -3.01
N GLU A 34 -5.60 -12.48 -4.14
CA GLU A 34 -5.65 -13.12 -5.45
C GLU A 34 -4.34 -12.79 -6.18
N ARG A 35 -3.40 -13.74 -6.05
CA ARG A 35 -2.21 -13.96 -6.91
C ARG A 35 -1.69 -12.72 -7.67
N ALA A 36 -0.86 -11.93 -7.00
CA ALA A 36 0.25 -11.28 -7.68
C ALA A 36 1.54 -11.96 -7.19
N GLU A 37 2.54 -12.05 -8.05
CA GLU A 37 3.92 -12.29 -7.64
C GLU A 37 4.26 -11.40 -6.44
N TYR A 38 5.21 -11.77 -5.59
CA TYR A 38 5.60 -10.96 -4.44
C TYR A 38 6.27 -9.65 -4.95
N VAL A 39 5.44 -8.71 -5.40
CA VAL A 39 5.86 -7.41 -5.89
C VAL A 39 6.27 -6.65 -4.65
N SER A 40 7.56 -6.30 -4.56
CA SER A 40 8.17 -5.69 -3.38
C SER A 40 7.75 -4.23 -3.27
N PHE A 41 6.48 -3.98 -2.97
CA PHE A 41 6.03 -2.65 -2.57
C PHE A 41 6.92 -2.17 -1.41
N PRO A 42 7.41 -0.92 -1.45
CA PRO A 42 7.14 0.11 -2.45
C PRO A 42 8.07 0.15 -3.67
N GLU A 43 9.21 -0.52 -3.62
CA GLU A 43 10.35 -0.34 -4.55
C GLU A 43 10.01 -0.62 -6.02
N THR A 44 9.20 -1.64 -6.28
CA THR A 44 8.86 -2.06 -7.66
C THR A 44 7.52 -1.51 -8.14
N VAL A 45 6.75 -0.86 -7.26
CA VAL A 45 5.39 -0.39 -7.54
C VAL A 45 5.35 1.10 -7.74
N ILE A 46 6.00 1.87 -6.87
CA ILE A 46 5.97 3.33 -6.94
C ILE A 46 7.06 3.78 -7.93
N PRO A 47 6.69 4.46 -9.04
CA PRO A 47 7.66 4.97 -9.99
C PRO A 47 8.72 5.81 -9.30
N HIS A 48 9.97 5.62 -9.72
CA HIS A 48 11.15 6.31 -9.21
C HIS A 48 11.52 6.04 -7.75
N TYR A 49 10.74 5.27 -6.98
CA TYR A 49 11.01 5.01 -5.57
C TYR A 49 12.40 4.40 -5.34
N ALA A 50 12.72 3.30 -6.02
CA ALA A 50 14.02 2.65 -5.88
C ALA A 50 15.19 3.48 -6.43
N SER A 51 14.95 4.31 -7.46
CA SER A 51 16.00 5.01 -8.20
C SER A 51 16.26 6.45 -7.74
N ASP A 52 15.32 7.07 -7.02
CA ASP A 52 15.38 8.46 -6.59
C ASP A 52 15.13 8.56 -5.08
N ARG A 53 16.21 8.82 -4.33
CA ARG A 53 16.15 8.93 -2.86
C ARG A 53 15.25 10.07 -2.38
N GLN A 54 15.06 11.13 -3.15
CA GLN A 54 14.17 12.22 -2.75
C GLN A 54 12.71 11.77 -2.85
N VAL A 55 12.36 11.02 -3.90
CA VAL A 55 11.03 10.42 -4.04
C VAL A 55 10.80 9.37 -2.96
N ALA A 56 11.75 8.47 -2.71
CA ALA A 56 11.64 7.51 -1.60
C ALA A 56 11.46 8.21 -0.26
N GLY A 57 12.28 9.24 0.03
CA GLY A 57 12.20 10.01 1.27
C GLY A 57 10.88 10.78 1.43
N PHE A 58 10.24 11.17 0.33
CA PHE A 58 8.90 11.73 0.39
C PHE A 58 7.88 10.70 0.90
N PHE A 59 7.86 9.50 0.32
CA PHE A 59 6.88 8.47 0.70
C PHE A 59 7.18 7.83 2.07
N SER A 60 8.42 7.47 2.36
CA SER A 60 8.79 6.79 3.62
C SER A 60 9.03 7.76 4.78
N GLY A 61 9.27 9.04 4.48
CA GLY A 61 9.63 10.07 5.46
C GLY A 61 8.53 11.12 5.61
N ALA A 62 8.26 11.90 4.56
CA ALA A 62 7.30 13.00 4.67
C ALA A 62 5.84 12.53 4.88
N LEU A 63 5.48 11.36 4.34
CA LEU A 63 4.18 10.72 4.58
C LEU A 63 4.20 9.74 5.75
N ASN A 64 5.29 9.68 6.52
CA ASN A 64 5.34 8.89 7.73
C ASN A 64 4.37 9.43 8.78
N VAL A 65 3.82 8.56 9.63
CA VAL A 65 2.92 8.92 10.73
C VAL A 65 3.46 10.05 11.62
N GLU A 66 4.79 10.16 11.78
CA GLU A 66 5.41 11.22 12.57
C GLU A 66 5.43 12.59 11.87
N PHE A 67 5.33 12.66 10.54
CA PHE A 67 5.56 13.88 9.75
C PHE A 67 4.42 14.24 8.79
N ILE A 68 3.41 13.38 8.64
CA ILE A 68 2.33 13.55 7.68
C ILE A 68 1.50 14.82 7.90
N ASP A 69 1.42 15.32 9.15
CA ASP A 69 0.74 16.58 9.46
C ASP A 69 1.52 17.82 8.98
N ASP A 70 2.83 17.66 8.77
CA ASP A 70 3.74 18.70 8.27
C ASP A 70 3.87 18.70 6.74
N ILE A 71 2.99 17.98 6.02
CA ILE A 71 3.07 17.81 4.56
C ILE A 71 3.04 19.14 3.78
N HIS A 72 2.48 20.18 4.38
CA HIS A 72 2.46 21.54 3.84
C HIS A 72 3.88 22.09 3.58
N THR A 73 4.86 21.69 4.39
CA THR A 73 6.27 22.10 4.23
C THR A 73 6.91 21.57 2.95
N MET A 74 6.37 20.48 2.39
CA MET A 74 6.89 19.84 1.18
C MET A 74 6.39 20.50 -0.12
N LYS A 75 5.33 21.31 -0.05
CA LYS A 75 4.66 21.89 -1.23
C LYS A 75 5.63 22.66 -2.15
N PRO A 76 6.52 23.56 -1.67
CA PRO A 76 7.45 24.27 -2.54
C PRO A 76 8.40 23.34 -3.33
N GLY A 77 8.81 22.23 -2.72
CA GLY A 77 9.65 21.22 -3.36
C GLY A 77 8.87 20.35 -4.35
N ALA A 78 7.61 20.03 -4.05
CA ALA A 78 6.75 19.18 -4.85
C ALA A 78 6.29 19.84 -6.17
N VAL A 79 6.12 21.17 -6.18
CA VAL A 79 5.58 21.94 -7.33
C VAL A 79 6.65 22.64 -8.18
N GLY A 80 7.93 22.46 -7.83
CA GLY A 80 9.04 23.13 -8.52
C GLY A 80 9.27 22.63 -9.95
N LYS A 81 10.26 23.24 -10.63
CA LYS A 81 10.72 22.81 -11.98
C LYS A 81 11.88 21.81 -11.91
N THR A 82 12.00 21.08 -10.81
CA THR A 82 13.12 20.15 -10.57
C THR A 82 12.79 18.75 -11.10
N PRO A 83 13.81 17.90 -11.37
CA PRO A 83 13.58 16.50 -11.69
C PRO A 83 12.78 15.77 -10.60
N TYR A 84 13.04 16.09 -9.33
CA TYR A 84 12.29 15.56 -8.18
C TYR A 84 10.80 15.90 -8.27
N ALA A 85 10.44 17.17 -8.47
CA ALA A 85 9.04 17.61 -8.54
C ALA A 85 8.27 16.88 -9.65
N ARG A 86 8.90 16.72 -10.83
CA ARG A 86 8.31 15.96 -11.93
C ARG A 86 8.11 14.49 -11.57
N ARG A 87 9.13 13.82 -11.02
CA ARG A 87 9.07 12.40 -10.66
C ARG A 87 8.07 12.13 -9.55
N LEU A 88 7.97 13.03 -8.57
CA LEU A 88 6.97 12.94 -7.51
C LEU A 88 5.56 13.05 -8.08
N LYS A 89 5.31 13.98 -9.01
CA LYS A 89 4.02 14.09 -9.70
C LYS A 89 3.68 12.80 -10.44
N GLU A 90 4.62 12.27 -11.25
CA GLU A 90 4.44 11.01 -11.99
C GLU A 90 4.14 9.83 -11.04
N ALA A 91 4.82 9.76 -9.89
CA ALA A 91 4.59 8.71 -8.90
C ALA A 91 3.18 8.79 -8.28
N LEU A 92 2.72 10.00 -7.94
CA LEU A 92 1.37 10.22 -7.41
C LEU A 92 0.27 9.97 -8.46
N GLU A 93 0.47 10.41 -9.71
CA GLU A 93 -0.44 10.12 -10.82
C GLU A 93 -0.58 8.61 -11.05
N HIS A 94 0.54 7.88 -11.00
CA HIS A 94 0.53 6.42 -11.12
C HIS A 94 -0.24 5.74 -9.99
N LEU A 95 -0.02 6.16 -8.73
CA LEU A 95 -0.77 5.63 -7.59
C LEU A 95 -2.28 5.84 -7.76
N LEU A 96 -2.70 7.03 -8.21
CA LEU A 96 -4.12 7.34 -8.41
C LEU A 96 -4.75 6.60 -9.60
N SER A 97 -4.00 6.39 -10.68
CA SER A 97 -4.46 5.66 -11.87
C SER A 97 -4.58 4.17 -11.62
N GLU A 98 -3.48 3.55 -11.18
CA GLU A 98 -3.37 2.09 -11.14
C GLU A 98 -3.83 1.50 -9.81
N ARG A 99 -3.96 2.34 -8.78
CA ARG A 99 -4.26 1.94 -7.40
C ARG A 99 -3.52 0.67 -6.95
N PRO A 100 -2.19 0.63 -7.07
CA PRO A 100 -1.44 -0.63 -6.98
C PRO A 100 -1.11 -1.06 -5.53
N ALA A 101 -1.41 -0.22 -4.54
CA ALA A 101 -1.15 -0.47 -3.12
C ALA A 101 -2.44 -0.63 -2.32
N GLY A 102 -2.49 -1.62 -1.41
CA GLY A 102 -3.54 -1.70 -0.41
C GLY A 102 -3.25 -0.80 0.80
N SER A 103 -4.27 -0.55 1.63
CA SER A 103 -4.12 0.19 2.88
C SER A 103 -3.13 -0.49 3.85
N THR A 104 -3.00 -1.82 3.78
CA THR A 104 -2.04 -2.59 4.58
C THR A 104 -0.60 -2.32 4.14
N ASP A 105 -0.32 -2.38 2.84
CA ASP A 105 1.03 -2.10 2.31
C ASP A 105 1.44 -0.65 2.59
N TRP A 106 0.48 0.26 2.46
CA TRP A 106 0.68 1.66 2.81
C TRP A 106 1.04 1.86 4.28
N ALA A 107 0.33 1.20 5.19
CA ALA A 107 0.60 1.25 6.62
C ALA A 107 1.96 0.66 6.97
N LEU A 108 2.40 -0.41 6.30
CA LEU A 108 3.74 -0.98 6.49
C LEU A 108 4.86 -0.01 6.05
N MET A 109 4.64 0.75 4.98
CA MET A 109 5.61 1.73 4.48
C MET A 109 5.65 3.02 5.32
N THR A 110 4.49 3.51 5.75
CA THR A 110 4.34 4.88 6.31
C THR A 110 4.03 4.91 7.80
N GLY A 111 3.57 3.80 8.38
CA GLY A 111 2.96 3.77 9.72
C GLY A 111 1.54 4.35 9.76
N VAL A 112 1.03 4.91 8.66
CA VAL A 112 -0.29 5.55 8.58
C VAL A 112 -1.32 4.53 8.10
N SER A 113 -2.30 4.24 8.96
CA SER A 113 -3.32 3.23 8.69
C SER A 113 -4.59 3.83 8.11
N PHE A 114 -5.15 3.17 7.09
CA PHE A 114 -6.48 3.45 6.56
C PHE A 114 -7.36 2.21 6.70
N TRP A 115 -8.60 2.40 7.13
CA TRP A 115 -9.57 1.31 7.26
C TRP A 115 -9.89 0.62 5.93
N GLU A 116 -9.83 1.37 4.82
CA GLU A 116 -10.18 0.89 3.49
C GLU A 116 -9.31 1.54 2.43
N ASP A 117 -9.03 0.81 1.35
CA ASP A 117 -8.26 1.32 0.22
C ASP A 117 -8.90 2.59 -0.34
N ASP A 118 -10.22 2.66 -0.46
CA ASP A 118 -10.91 3.87 -0.96
C ASP A 118 -10.62 5.12 -0.12
N ARG A 119 -10.41 4.97 1.20
CA ARG A 119 -10.02 6.09 2.06
C ARG A 119 -8.57 6.50 1.84
N LEU A 120 -7.67 5.53 1.65
CA LEU A 120 -6.29 5.81 1.25
C LEU A 120 -6.27 6.60 -0.07
N TYR A 121 -6.97 6.13 -1.10
CA TYR A 121 -6.94 6.79 -2.40
C TYR A 121 -7.68 8.13 -2.41
N SER A 122 -8.68 8.31 -1.55
CA SER A 122 -9.29 9.63 -1.32
C SER A 122 -8.27 10.60 -0.71
N TYR A 123 -7.51 10.18 0.29
CA TYR A 123 -6.43 10.98 0.88
C TYR A 123 -5.33 11.31 -0.15
N LEU A 124 -4.88 10.32 -0.94
CA LEU A 124 -3.88 10.54 -1.99
C LEU A 124 -4.37 11.50 -3.08
N LYS A 125 -5.67 11.45 -3.40
CA LYS A 125 -6.27 12.39 -4.34
C LYS A 125 -6.26 13.80 -3.78
N ASP A 126 -6.67 13.97 -2.52
CA ASP A 126 -6.65 15.28 -1.87
C ASP A 126 -5.22 15.84 -1.74
N LEU A 127 -4.23 14.98 -1.49
CA LEU A 127 -2.82 15.34 -1.49
C LEU A 127 -2.34 15.80 -2.87
N TYR A 128 -2.72 15.06 -3.93
CA TYR A 128 -2.41 15.44 -5.30
C TYR A 128 -3.05 16.79 -5.66
N ASP A 129 -4.33 16.99 -5.35
CA ASP A 129 -5.04 18.24 -5.59
C ASP A 129 -4.45 19.40 -4.78
N TYR A 130 -3.91 19.13 -3.58
CA TYR A 130 -3.22 20.14 -2.77
C TYR A 130 -1.90 20.60 -3.40
N PHE A 131 -1.14 19.70 -4.02
CA PHE A 131 0.11 20.08 -4.68
C PHE A 131 -0.10 20.61 -6.10
N TYR A 132 -0.95 19.98 -6.89
CA TYR A 132 -1.01 20.17 -8.34
C TYR A 132 -2.38 20.62 -8.85
N GLY A 133 -3.39 20.63 -8.00
CA GLY A 133 -4.74 21.10 -8.31
C GLY A 133 -5.07 22.41 -7.60
N ASP A 134 -6.36 22.62 -7.39
CA ASP A 134 -6.91 23.88 -6.87
C ASP A 134 -7.12 23.87 -5.34
N ARG A 135 -6.70 22.81 -4.64
CA ARG A 135 -6.94 22.70 -3.20
C ARG A 135 -5.97 23.60 -2.41
N GLU A 136 -6.53 24.50 -1.61
CA GLU A 136 -5.76 25.47 -0.82
C GLU A 136 -5.17 24.86 0.46
N GLU A 137 -5.95 24.05 1.17
CA GLU A 137 -5.57 23.48 2.47
C GLU A 137 -4.99 22.06 2.35
N PRO A 138 -3.99 21.68 3.16
CA PRO A 138 -3.45 20.33 3.15
C PRO A 138 -4.54 19.30 3.52
N PRO A 139 -4.46 18.06 3.00
CA PRO A 139 -5.31 16.98 3.48
C PRO A 139 -4.98 16.65 4.94
N VAL A 140 -6.01 16.33 5.72
CA VAL A 140 -5.85 15.89 7.10
C VAL A 140 -5.48 14.41 7.11
N ALA A 141 -4.45 14.04 7.86
CA ALA A 141 -4.07 12.64 8.05
C ALA A 141 -5.21 11.84 8.71
N PRO A 142 -5.33 10.53 8.44
CA PRO A 142 -6.31 9.72 9.16
C PRO A 142 -5.94 9.64 10.64
N ASP A 143 -6.94 9.82 11.51
CA ASP A 143 -6.79 9.58 12.94
C ASP A 143 -6.63 8.07 13.20
N ALA A 144 -5.47 7.69 13.74
CA ALA A 144 -5.14 6.30 14.05
C ALA A 144 -5.97 5.73 15.21
N GLU A 145 -6.50 6.58 16.09
CA GLU A 145 -7.36 6.18 17.20
C GLU A 145 -8.84 6.21 16.83
N ALA A 146 -9.18 6.66 15.60
CA ALA A 146 -10.56 6.69 15.16
C ALA A 146 -11.16 5.29 15.18
N PRO A 147 -12.36 5.11 15.75
CA PRO A 147 -12.99 3.82 15.82
C PRO A 147 -13.24 3.27 14.40
N PRO A 148 -13.26 1.93 14.23
CA PRO A 148 -13.54 1.34 12.94
C PRO A 148 -14.88 1.86 12.41
N PRO A 149 -15.07 1.98 11.08
CA PRO A 149 -16.38 2.27 10.52
C PRO A 149 -17.42 1.27 11.03
N GLU A 150 -18.68 1.70 11.23
CA GLU A 150 -19.76 0.83 11.76
C GLU A 150 -19.93 -0.47 10.96
N LYS A 151 -19.65 -0.43 9.64
CA LYS A 151 -19.65 -1.60 8.75
C LYS A 151 -18.60 -2.67 9.10
N CYS A 152 -17.58 -2.32 9.88
CA CYS A 152 -16.53 -3.21 10.38
C CYS A 152 -16.86 -3.80 11.76
N TRP A 153 -17.97 -3.42 12.40
CA TRP A 153 -18.35 -3.90 13.76
C TRP A 153 -19.22 -5.18 13.75
N ARG A 154 -19.28 -5.93 12.64
CA ARG A 154 -20.19 -7.09 12.43
C ARG A 154 -19.53 -8.47 12.41
#